data_AF-A0A0M1HGQ7-F1
#
_entry.id   AF-A0A0M1HGQ7-F1
#
_cell.length_a   1.000
_cell.length_b   1.000
_cell.length_c   1.000
_cell.angle_alpha   90.00
_cell.angle_beta   90.00
_cell.angle_gamma   90.00
#
_symmetry.space_group_name_H-M   'P 1'
#
loop_
_entity.id
_entity.type
_entity.pdbx_description
1 polymer ?
#
loop_
_entity_poly.entity_id
_entity_poly.type
_entity_poly.pdbx_seq_one_letter_code
_entity_poly.pdbx_strand_id
1 'polypeptide(L)'
;GYVKEEGCVQLIFAPDIIPLFVKLEEKFTRYELKQISPLTSIYAIRLYELLIRWRSTGKLYISIDELRSKLGLIEDEYKKMGDFKKRVLTVALNQINKFTDITVSYIQKKEGRNISELHFMFEEKEQNKTSTSAPLEPTYKLTAKQCIFFAKKLCDITNYPKFGNDFAHRGETLEDFQERISSDLLDSDNVRKYFSYLLEVGYAPKYKK
;
A
#
# COMPACT_ATOMS: atom_id res chain seq x y z
N GLY A 1 -12.89 -21.68 16.37
CA GLY A 1 -12.45 -21.74 17.78
C GLY A 1 -11.13 -21.01 17.95
N TYR A 2 -10.76 -20.64 19.17
CA TYR A 2 -9.43 -20.07 19.45
C TYR A 2 -8.46 -21.20 19.83
N VAL A 3 -7.32 -21.28 19.15
CA VAL A 3 -6.28 -22.28 19.43
C VAL A 3 -5.22 -21.60 20.28
N LYS A 4 -5.34 -21.79 21.60
CA LYS A 4 -4.56 -21.07 22.60
C LYS A 4 -3.05 -21.31 22.51
N GLU A 5 -2.65 -22.51 22.10
CA GLU A 5 -1.24 -22.93 22.00
C GLU A 5 -0.51 -22.25 20.84
N GLU A 6 -1.23 -21.88 19.78
CA GLU A 6 -0.69 -21.23 18.59
C GLU A 6 -0.98 -19.73 18.53
N GLY A 7 -1.77 -19.21 19.48
CA GLY A 7 -2.23 -17.83 19.48
C GLY A 7 -3.12 -17.47 18.28
N CYS A 8 -3.72 -18.46 17.62
CA CYS A 8 -4.44 -18.29 16.36
C CYS A 8 -5.97 -18.47 16.52
N VAL A 9 -6.73 -17.82 15.64
CA VAL A 9 -8.20 -17.96 15.58
C VAL A 9 -8.55 -18.80 14.36
N GLN A 10 -9.21 -19.93 14.58
CA GLN A 10 -9.76 -20.76 13.53
C GLN A 10 -11.21 -20.37 13.24
N LEU A 11 -11.48 -20.01 12.00
CA LEU A 11 -12.81 -19.66 11.50
C LEU A 11 -13.21 -20.66 10.41
N ILE A 12 -14.46 -21.12 10.46
CA ILE A 12 -15.05 -21.96 9.42
C ILE A 12 -16.24 -21.19 8.86
N PHE A 13 -16.24 -20.95 7.56
CA PHE A 13 -17.39 -20.38 6.86
C PHE A 13 -18.41 -21.49 6.57
N ALA A 14 -19.70 -21.15 6.62
CA ALA A 14 -20.74 -22.07 6.17
C ALA A 14 -20.52 -22.42 4.69
N PRO A 15 -20.72 -23.69 4.26
CA PRO A 15 -20.50 -24.11 2.87
C PRO A 15 -21.22 -23.24 1.84
N ASP A 16 -22.43 -22.75 2.18
CA ASP A 16 -23.26 -21.89 1.33
C ASP A 16 -22.63 -20.53 1.00
N ILE A 17 -21.61 -20.10 1.75
CA ILE A 17 -20.86 -18.86 1.50
C ILE A 17 -19.76 -19.07 0.45
N ILE A 18 -19.31 -20.31 0.22
CA ILE A 18 -18.21 -20.63 -0.72
C ILE A 18 -18.48 -20.09 -2.14
N PRO A 19 -19.68 -20.26 -2.74
CA PRO A 19 -19.97 -19.73 -4.08
C PRO A 19 -19.92 -18.21 -4.16
N LEU A 20 -20.13 -17.49 -3.06
CA LEU A 20 -20.02 -16.03 -3.01
C LEU A 20 -18.57 -15.59 -3.16
N PHE A 21 -17.61 -16.34 -2.65
CA PHE A 21 -16.17 -16.08 -2.83
C PHE A 21 -15.70 -16.32 -4.27
N VAL A 22 -16.18 -17.37 -4.93
CA VAL A 22 -15.80 -17.67 -6.32
C VAL A 22 -16.34 -16.61 -7.29
N LYS A 23 -17.58 -16.15 -7.09
CA LYS A 23 -18.15 -15.04 -7.88
C LYS A 23 -17.48 -13.69 -7.59
N LEU A 24 -16.79 -13.55 -6.45
CA LEU A 24 -16.04 -12.35 -6.12
C LEU A 24 -14.79 -12.20 -6.99
N GLU A 25 -14.16 -13.25 -7.52
CA GLU A 25 -12.94 -13.12 -8.34
C GLU A 25 -13.14 -12.29 -9.63
N GLU A 26 -14.35 -12.23 -10.18
CA GLU A 26 -14.64 -11.50 -11.42
C GLU A 26 -15.08 -10.04 -11.19
N LYS A 27 -15.71 -9.72 -10.05
CA LYS A 27 -16.35 -8.41 -9.79
C LYS A 27 -16.12 -7.90 -8.37
N PHE A 28 -14.87 -7.76 -7.97
CA PHE A 28 -14.51 -7.25 -6.65
C PHE A 28 -13.73 -5.95 -6.66
N THR A 29 -13.75 -5.30 -5.50
CA THR A 29 -13.01 -4.10 -5.21
C THR A 29 -11.71 -4.48 -4.55
N ARG A 30 -10.58 -4.22 -5.21
CA ARG A 30 -9.24 -4.40 -4.65
C ARG A 30 -8.81 -3.11 -3.97
N TYR A 31 -8.41 -3.20 -2.71
CA TYR A 31 -7.73 -2.13 -1.98
C TYR A 31 -6.74 -2.74 -0.98
N GLU A 32 -5.73 -1.98 -0.58
CA GLU A 32 -4.73 -2.47 0.36
C GLU A 32 -5.23 -2.36 1.80
N LEU A 33 -5.00 -3.40 2.62
CA LEU A 33 -5.39 -3.41 4.03
C LEU A 33 -4.80 -2.23 4.82
N LYS A 34 -3.61 -1.75 4.41
CA LYS A 34 -2.94 -0.59 5.03
C LYS A 34 -3.79 0.69 4.96
N GLN A 35 -4.71 0.80 4.00
CA GLN A 35 -5.58 1.96 3.84
C GLN A 35 -6.71 1.96 4.87
N ILE A 36 -7.26 0.78 5.18
CA ILE A 36 -8.37 0.67 6.15
C ILE A 36 -7.89 0.41 7.58
N SER A 37 -6.69 -0.14 7.78
CA SER A 37 -6.17 -0.48 9.11
C SER A 37 -6.16 0.68 10.11
N PRO A 38 -5.91 1.95 9.72
CA PRO A 38 -5.97 3.09 10.64
C PRO A 38 -7.39 3.65 10.84
N LEU A 39 -8.37 3.22 10.04
CA LEU A 39 -9.75 3.68 10.14
C LEU A 39 -10.43 2.99 11.33
N THR A 40 -10.86 3.79 12.29
CA THR A 40 -11.51 3.30 13.52
C THR A 40 -13.03 3.32 13.42
N SER A 41 -13.58 4.15 12.52
CA SER A 41 -15.02 4.20 12.28
C SER A 41 -15.42 3.16 11.24
N ILE A 42 -16.39 2.31 11.58
CA ILE A 42 -16.97 1.37 10.62
C ILE A 42 -17.53 2.10 9.39
N TYR A 43 -18.10 3.29 9.57
CA TYR A 43 -18.60 4.09 8.45
C TYR A 43 -17.47 4.66 7.59
N ALA A 44 -16.30 4.95 8.16
CA ALA A 44 -15.13 5.35 7.38
C ALA A 44 -14.65 4.21 6.48
N ILE A 45 -14.58 2.99 7.04
CA ILE A 45 -14.22 1.78 6.28
C ILE A 45 -15.24 1.57 5.15
N ARG A 46 -16.53 1.51 5.47
CA ARG A 46 -17.59 1.29 4.47
C ARG A 46 -17.64 2.36 3.39
N LEU A 47 -17.46 3.63 3.75
CA LEU A 47 -17.44 4.72 2.79
C LEU A 47 -16.21 4.63 1.88
N TYR A 48 -15.04 4.32 2.43
CA TYR A 48 -13.82 4.11 1.63
C TYR A 48 -14.00 2.96 0.62
N GLU A 49 -14.49 1.81 1.09
CA GLU A 49 -14.80 0.65 0.24
C GLU A 49 -15.77 1.03 -0.89
N LEU A 50 -16.81 1.80 -0.57
CA LEU A 50 -17.80 2.25 -1.55
C LEU A 50 -17.19 3.22 -2.58
N LEU A 51 -16.34 4.15 -2.15
CA LEU A 51 -15.71 5.12 -3.05
C LEU A 51 -14.69 4.45 -3.97
N ILE A 52 -13.87 3.53 -3.44
CA ILE A 52 -12.77 2.94 -4.20
C ILE A 52 -13.23 1.98 -5.30
N ARG A 53 -14.51 1.55 -5.26
CA ARG A 53 -15.21 0.92 -6.40
C ARG A 53 -15.26 1.79 -7.64
N TRP A 54 -15.29 3.11 -7.45
CA TRP A 54 -15.38 4.13 -8.48
C TRP A 54 -14.04 4.85 -8.68
N ARG A 55 -12.93 4.20 -8.32
CA ARG A 55 -11.58 4.79 -8.42
C ARG A 55 -11.23 5.28 -9.82
N SER A 56 -11.71 4.60 -10.87
CA SER A 56 -11.46 5.01 -12.26
C SER A 56 -12.14 6.32 -12.65
N THR A 57 -13.27 6.68 -12.03
CA THR A 57 -14.00 7.91 -12.32
C THR A 57 -13.74 9.01 -11.32
N GLY A 58 -13.32 8.68 -10.09
CA GLY A 58 -13.14 9.63 -8.99
C GLY A 58 -14.44 10.29 -8.52
N LYS A 59 -15.59 9.72 -8.91
CA LYS A 59 -16.91 10.32 -8.68
C LYS A 59 -17.94 9.27 -8.32
N LEU A 60 -18.74 9.57 -7.30
CA LEU A 60 -19.88 8.75 -6.88
C LEU A 60 -21.09 9.64 -6.63
N TYR A 61 -22.18 9.37 -7.33
CA TYR A 61 -23.49 9.99 -7.11
C TYR A 61 -24.40 8.96 -6.47
N ILE A 62 -24.95 9.27 -5.29
CA ILE A 62 -25.74 8.31 -4.52
C ILE A 62 -26.85 9.01 -3.74
N SER A 63 -28.03 8.39 -3.67
CA SER A 63 -29.12 8.88 -2.85
C SER A 63 -28.79 8.73 -1.36
N ILE A 64 -29.43 9.52 -0.50
CA ILE A 64 -29.24 9.40 0.95
C ILE A 64 -29.64 8.01 1.46
N ASP A 65 -30.75 7.45 0.96
CA ASP A 65 -31.25 6.16 1.41
C ASP A 65 -30.33 5.02 0.99
N GLU A 66 -29.84 5.04 -0.25
CA GLU A 66 -28.88 4.04 -0.72
C GLU A 66 -27.57 4.16 0.06
N LEU A 67 -27.06 5.37 0.29
CA LEU A 67 -25.85 5.56 1.07
C LEU A 67 -26.00 5.01 2.50
N ARG A 68 -27.12 5.30 3.17
CA ARG A 68 -27.39 4.77 4.52
C ARG A 68 -27.40 3.26 4.54
N SER A 69 -28.05 2.63 3.56
CA SER A 69 -28.06 1.18 3.38
C SER A 69 -26.66 0.61 3.16
N LYS A 70 -25.86 1.21 2.26
CA LYS A 70 -24.48 0.74 1.97
C LYS A 70 -23.53 0.91 3.15
N LEU A 71 -23.75 1.92 3.99
CA LEU A 71 -22.99 2.14 5.22
C LEU A 71 -23.45 1.25 6.39
N GLY A 72 -24.52 0.46 6.20
CA GLY A 72 -25.03 -0.49 7.18
C GLY A 72 -25.84 0.15 8.32
N LEU A 73 -26.41 1.34 8.09
CA LEU A 73 -27.27 1.98 9.09
C LEU A 73 -28.66 1.32 9.09
N ILE A 74 -29.17 1.09 10.29
CA ILE A 74 -30.57 0.70 10.49
C ILE A 74 -31.50 1.92 10.33
N GLU A 75 -32.78 1.67 10.06
CA GLU A 75 -33.73 2.68 9.59
C GLU A 75 -33.78 3.95 10.47
N ASP A 76 -33.81 3.79 11.79
CA ASP A 76 -33.92 4.91 12.74
C ASP A 76 -32.57 5.49 13.21
N GLU A 77 -31.44 4.91 12.80
CA GLU A 77 -30.13 5.37 13.23
C GLU A 77 -29.73 6.69 12.54
N TYR A 78 -29.48 7.74 13.33
CA TYR A 78 -29.17 9.09 12.82
C TYR A 78 -30.17 9.61 11.78
N LYS A 79 -31.47 9.38 12.01
CA LYS A 79 -32.57 9.79 11.13
C LYS A 79 -32.56 11.27 10.77
N LYS A 80 -32.13 12.12 11.71
CA LYS A 80 -31.93 13.56 11.46
C LYS A 80 -30.68 13.76 10.61
N MET A 81 -30.84 14.46 9.49
CA MET A 81 -29.75 14.77 8.58
C MET A 81 -28.54 15.47 9.26
N GLY A 82 -28.79 16.30 10.28
CA GLY A 82 -27.72 16.91 11.07
C GLY A 82 -26.87 15.88 11.83
N ASP A 83 -27.50 14.89 12.43
CA ASP A 83 -26.81 13.80 13.14
C ASP A 83 -26.07 12.89 12.15
N PHE A 84 -26.70 12.54 11.03
CA PHE A 84 -26.07 11.75 9.97
C PHE A 84 -24.79 12.44 9.46
N LYS A 85 -24.85 13.74 9.18
CA LYS A 85 -23.66 14.50 8.78
C LYS A 85 -22.59 14.46 9.87
N LYS A 86 -22.94 14.85 11.10
CA LYS A 86 -21.97 15.03 12.19
C LYS A 86 -21.31 13.72 12.61
N ARG A 87 -22.08 12.64 12.73
CA ARG A 87 -21.64 11.37 13.32
C ARG A 87 -21.18 10.34 12.29
N VAL A 88 -21.65 10.45 11.05
CA VAL A 88 -21.33 9.50 9.98
C VAL A 88 -20.42 10.16 8.96
N LEU A 89 -20.93 11.13 8.20
CA LEU A 89 -20.20 11.68 7.04
C LEU A 89 -18.92 12.42 7.44
N THR A 90 -19.01 13.36 8.39
CA THR A 90 -17.85 14.15 8.83
C THR A 90 -16.78 13.26 9.45
N VAL A 91 -17.18 12.29 10.28
CA VAL A 91 -16.25 11.32 10.89
C VAL A 91 -15.58 10.48 9.80
N ALA A 92 -16.36 9.93 8.87
CA ALA A 92 -15.86 9.09 7.79
C ALA A 92 -14.89 9.86 6.88
N LEU A 93 -15.29 11.04 6.39
CA LEU A 93 -14.46 11.87 5.51
C LEU A 93 -13.18 12.33 6.18
N ASN A 94 -13.23 12.73 7.45
CA ASN A 94 -12.02 13.15 8.17
C ASN A 94 -11.03 12.00 8.32
N GLN A 95 -11.50 10.79 8.61
CA GLN A 95 -10.61 9.63 8.71
C GLN A 95 -10.04 9.24 7.34
N ILE A 96 -10.88 9.18 6.30
CA ILE A 96 -10.44 8.85 4.94
C ILE A 96 -9.37 9.86 4.48
N ASN A 97 -9.69 11.15 4.54
CA ASN A 97 -8.78 12.22 4.13
C ASN A 97 -7.49 12.27 4.95
N LYS A 98 -7.49 11.75 6.18
CA LYS A 98 -6.29 11.72 7.02
C LYS A 98 -5.43 10.48 6.79
N PHE A 99 -6.05 9.32 6.61
CA PHE A 99 -5.35 8.03 6.77
C PHE A 99 -5.26 7.20 5.51
N THR A 100 -6.02 7.51 4.46
CA THR A 100 -6.02 6.73 3.22
C THR A 100 -5.26 7.43 2.11
N ASP A 101 -5.11 6.71 1.00
CA ASP A 101 -4.51 7.12 -0.26
C ASP A 101 -5.36 8.08 -1.10
N ILE A 102 -6.56 8.46 -0.65
CA ILE A 102 -7.44 9.37 -1.38
C ILE A 102 -7.80 10.62 -0.56
N THR A 103 -8.08 11.70 -1.25
CA THR A 103 -8.76 12.87 -0.71
C THR A 103 -10.18 12.92 -1.28
N VAL A 104 -11.15 13.16 -0.42
CA VAL A 104 -12.59 13.07 -0.70
C VAL A 104 -13.29 14.34 -0.22
N SER A 105 -14.16 14.84 -1.06
CA SER A 105 -15.13 15.89 -0.74
C SER A 105 -16.51 15.51 -1.29
N TYR A 106 -17.54 16.23 -0.89
CA TYR A 106 -18.87 16.01 -1.46
C TYR A 106 -19.67 17.31 -1.52
N ILE A 107 -20.59 17.36 -2.48
CA ILE A 107 -21.66 18.36 -2.54
C ILE A 107 -23.01 17.71 -2.30
N GLN A 108 -23.99 18.53 -1.90
CA GLN A 108 -25.35 18.09 -1.60
C GLN A 108 -26.28 18.55 -2.71
N LYS A 109 -26.99 17.60 -3.33
CA LYS A 109 -28.11 17.92 -4.20
C LYS A 109 -29.38 17.97 -3.36
N LYS A 110 -30.12 19.06 -3.49
CA LYS A 110 -31.37 19.29 -2.77
C LYS A 110 -32.56 19.17 -3.70
N GLU A 111 -33.65 18.66 -3.14
CA GLU A 111 -34.97 18.68 -3.74
C GLU A 111 -35.89 19.42 -2.77
N GLY A 112 -36.20 20.67 -3.11
CA GLY A 112 -36.82 21.61 -2.19
C GLY A 112 -35.95 21.85 -0.95
N ARG A 113 -36.51 21.56 0.24
CA ARG A 113 -35.81 21.72 1.54
C ARG A 113 -34.99 20.49 1.93
N ASN A 114 -35.21 19.35 1.29
CA ASN A 114 -34.59 18.09 1.64
C ASN A 114 -33.34 17.85 0.79
N ILE A 115 -32.36 17.14 1.35
CA ILE A 115 -31.18 16.68 0.62
C ILE A 115 -31.50 15.30 0.07
N SER A 116 -31.51 15.15 -1.25
CA SER A 116 -31.88 13.90 -1.93
C SER A 116 -30.65 13.04 -2.24
N GLU A 117 -29.56 13.66 -2.70
CA GLU A 117 -28.34 12.94 -3.10
C GLU A 117 -27.08 13.62 -2.57
N LEU A 118 -26.03 12.80 -2.42
CA LEU A 118 -24.66 13.26 -2.21
C LEU A 118 -23.81 12.91 -3.42
N HIS A 119 -23.03 13.89 -3.85
CA HIS A 119 -22.16 13.79 -5.00
C HIS A 119 -20.73 13.87 -4.48
N PHE A 120 -20.07 12.72 -4.35
CA PHE A 120 -18.69 12.62 -3.90
C PHE A 120 -17.74 12.85 -5.06
N MET A 121 -16.69 13.61 -4.79
CA MET A 121 -15.53 13.80 -5.66
C MET A 121 -14.29 13.43 -4.88
N PHE A 122 -13.45 12.59 -5.48
CA PHE A 122 -12.24 12.12 -4.83
C PHE A 122 -11.13 11.84 -5.82
N GLU A 123 -9.91 12.00 -5.34
CA GLU A 123 -8.69 11.85 -6.12
C GLU A 123 -7.64 11.12 -5.29
N GLU A 124 -6.75 10.42 -5.98
CA GLU A 124 -5.59 9.82 -5.33
C GLU A 124 -4.68 10.93 -4.85
N LYS A 125 -4.24 10.85 -3.60
CA LYS A 125 -3.18 11.73 -3.13
C LYS A 125 -1.94 11.41 -3.94
N GLU A 126 -1.29 12.46 -4.44
CA GLU A 126 0.07 12.31 -4.93
C GLU A 126 0.88 11.62 -3.84
N GLN A 127 1.29 10.38 -4.12
CA GLN A 127 2.25 9.69 -3.28
C GLN A 127 3.57 10.44 -3.45
N ASN A 128 3.72 11.54 -2.73
CA ASN A 128 5.02 11.99 -2.28
C ASN A 128 5.67 10.75 -1.67
N LYS A 129 6.77 10.30 -2.25
CA LYS A 129 7.63 9.21 -1.73
C LYS A 129 8.27 9.57 -0.38
N THR A 130 7.58 10.31 0.46
CA THR A 130 8.09 10.98 1.66
C THR A 130 6.97 11.12 2.68
N SER A 131 6.84 10.13 3.56
CA SER A 131 6.26 10.24 4.91
C SER A 131 6.55 8.97 5.74
N THR A 132 7.78 8.87 6.22
CA THR A 132 8.17 8.53 7.60
C THR A 132 7.22 7.67 8.47
N SER A 133 7.21 6.35 8.29
CA SER A 133 7.99 5.55 9.26
C SER A 133 9.40 5.63 8.72
N ALA A 134 10.42 5.98 9.51
CA ALA A 134 11.79 5.84 8.99
C ALA A 134 11.86 4.45 8.34
N PRO A 135 12.04 4.34 7.00
CA PRO A 135 12.33 3.06 6.41
C PRO A 135 13.51 2.57 7.24
N LEU A 136 13.45 1.34 7.72
CA LEU A 136 14.66 0.74 8.26
C LEU A 136 15.67 0.84 7.11
N GLU A 137 16.55 1.84 7.14
CA GLU A 137 17.53 2.01 6.08
C GLU A 137 18.48 0.84 6.27
N PRO A 138 18.61 -0.03 5.25
CA PRO A 138 19.54 -1.12 5.36
C PRO A 138 20.94 -0.50 5.54
N THR A 139 21.65 -0.94 6.56
CA THR A 139 23.04 -0.56 6.75
C THR A 139 23.84 -1.08 5.59
N TYR A 140 24.40 -0.17 4.82
CA TYR A 140 25.19 -0.48 3.63
C TYR A 140 26.68 -0.75 3.94
N LYS A 141 27.04 -0.91 5.23
CA LYS A 141 28.44 -1.12 5.63
C LYS A 141 28.84 -2.58 5.42
N LEU A 142 29.66 -2.83 4.41
CA LEU A 142 30.34 -4.10 4.16
C LEU A 142 31.73 -4.11 4.79
N THR A 143 32.18 -5.28 5.24
CA THR A 143 33.60 -5.50 5.58
C THR A 143 34.41 -5.71 4.31
N ALA A 144 35.72 -5.45 4.34
CA ALA A 144 36.59 -5.63 3.18
C ALA A 144 36.47 -7.04 2.54
N LYS A 145 36.35 -8.09 3.37
CA LYS A 145 36.12 -9.47 2.88
C LYS A 145 34.79 -9.62 2.14
N GLN A 146 33.74 -8.95 2.60
CA GLN A 146 32.44 -8.97 1.93
C GLN A 146 32.47 -8.17 0.63
N CYS A 147 33.17 -7.04 0.57
CA CYS A 147 33.33 -6.27 -0.67
C CYS A 147 33.99 -7.13 -1.76
N ILE A 148 35.08 -7.82 -1.43
CA ILE A 148 35.78 -8.72 -2.36
C ILE A 148 34.85 -9.86 -2.80
N PHE A 149 34.14 -10.49 -1.86
CA PHE A 149 33.22 -11.57 -2.15
C PHE A 149 32.10 -11.15 -3.11
N PHE A 150 31.43 -10.03 -2.82
CA PHE A 150 30.33 -9.53 -3.64
C PHE A 150 30.80 -8.97 -4.98
N ALA A 151 31.97 -8.33 -5.05
CA ALA A 151 32.55 -7.89 -6.32
C ALA A 151 32.78 -9.08 -7.26
N LYS A 152 33.39 -10.17 -6.76
CA LYS A 152 33.57 -11.40 -7.56
C LYS A 152 32.25 -11.98 -8.06
N LYS A 153 31.19 -11.93 -7.25
CA LYS A 153 29.86 -12.41 -7.63
C LYS A 153 29.18 -11.50 -8.66
N LEU A 154 29.24 -10.18 -8.47
CA LEU A 154 28.65 -9.19 -9.36
C LEU A 154 29.33 -9.18 -10.73
N CYS A 155 30.65 -9.36 -10.78
CA CYS A 155 31.44 -9.40 -12.01
C CYS A 155 31.40 -10.79 -12.70
N ASP A 156 30.64 -11.77 -12.18
CA ASP A 156 30.47 -13.07 -12.83
C ASP A 156 29.56 -12.92 -14.05
N ILE A 157 30.19 -12.73 -15.22
CA ILE A 157 29.49 -12.56 -16.49
C ILE A 157 28.67 -13.78 -16.93
N THR A 158 28.95 -14.97 -16.39
CA THR A 158 28.22 -16.19 -16.73
C THR A 158 26.88 -16.24 -16.02
N ASN A 159 26.87 -15.92 -14.73
CA ASN A 159 25.66 -16.00 -13.89
C ASN A 159 24.90 -14.66 -13.79
N TYR A 160 25.62 -13.53 -13.90
CA TYR A 160 25.09 -12.17 -13.67
C TYR A 160 25.56 -11.17 -14.75
N PRO A 161 25.25 -11.40 -16.05
CA PRO A 161 25.78 -10.59 -17.15
C PRO A 161 25.33 -9.11 -17.13
N LYS A 162 24.18 -8.82 -16.51
CA LYS A 162 23.60 -7.47 -16.49
C LYS A 162 24.52 -6.45 -15.80
N PHE A 163 25.13 -6.83 -14.69
CA PHE A 163 25.99 -5.92 -13.93
C PHE A 163 27.23 -5.52 -14.74
N GLY A 164 27.84 -6.47 -15.44
CA GLY A 164 28.96 -6.20 -16.36
C GLY A 164 28.56 -5.24 -17.48
N ASN A 165 27.38 -5.43 -18.09
CA ASN A 165 26.91 -4.54 -19.15
C ASN A 165 26.75 -3.08 -18.70
N ASP A 166 26.32 -2.87 -17.47
CA ASP A 166 26.02 -1.54 -16.93
C ASP A 166 27.26 -0.84 -16.36
N PHE A 167 28.23 -1.59 -15.83
CA PHE A 167 29.31 -1.02 -15.01
C PHE A 167 30.73 -1.39 -15.47
N ALA A 168 30.94 -2.31 -16.41
CA ALA A 168 32.28 -2.60 -16.92
C ALA A 168 32.75 -1.51 -17.89
N HIS A 169 34.02 -1.14 -17.81
CA HIS A 169 34.62 -0.20 -18.76
C HIS A 169 35.14 -0.94 -20.00
N ARG A 170 35.16 -0.26 -21.15
CA ARG A 170 35.69 -0.85 -22.39
C ARG A 170 37.19 -1.10 -22.24
N GLY A 171 37.60 -2.35 -22.47
CA GLY A 171 39.01 -2.77 -22.37
C GLY A 171 39.48 -3.06 -20.94
N GLU A 172 38.59 -3.03 -19.96
CA GLU A 172 38.90 -3.41 -18.58
C GLU A 172 39.00 -4.93 -18.46
N THR A 173 40.04 -5.42 -17.79
CA THR A 173 40.15 -6.86 -17.52
C THR A 173 39.14 -7.28 -16.44
N LEU A 174 38.83 -8.57 -16.35
CA LEU A 174 37.93 -9.07 -15.31
C LEU A 174 38.50 -8.83 -13.90
N GLU A 175 39.82 -8.92 -13.75
CA GLU A 175 40.53 -8.69 -12.49
C GLU A 175 40.43 -7.21 -12.08
N ASP A 176 40.75 -6.29 -12.99
CA ASP A 176 40.62 -4.84 -12.75
C ASP A 176 39.18 -4.44 -12.42
N PHE A 177 38.20 -5.03 -13.12
CA PHE A 177 36.78 -4.80 -12.87
C PHE A 177 36.39 -5.24 -11.45
N GLN A 178 36.84 -6.43 -11.02
CA GLN A 178 36.58 -6.93 -9.67
C GLN A 178 37.24 -6.08 -8.59
N GLU A 179 38.49 -5.65 -8.79
CA GLU A 179 39.19 -4.79 -7.84
C GLU A 179 38.50 -3.43 -7.67
N ARG A 180 38.13 -2.80 -8.80
CA ARG A 180 37.40 -1.53 -8.78
C ARG A 180 36.07 -1.65 -8.05
N ILE A 181 35.25 -2.65 -8.40
CA ILE A 181 33.95 -2.85 -7.74
C ILE A 181 34.12 -3.19 -6.26
N SER A 182 35.15 -3.96 -5.90
CA SER A 182 35.48 -4.23 -4.49
C SER A 182 35.84 -2.94 -3.73
N SER A 183 36.59 -2.03 -4.35
CA SER A 183 36.89 -0.72 -3.78
C SER A 183 35.65 0.16 -3.69
N ASP A 184 34.82 0.19 -4.73
CA ASP A 184 33.58 0.99 -4.76
C ASP A 184 32.63 0.57 -3.63
N LEU A 185 32.52 -0.74 -3.36
CA LEU A 185 31.68 -1.30 -2.29
C LEU A 185 32.13 -0.94 -0.86
N LEU A 186 33.28 -0.29 -0.66
CA LEU A 186 33.66 0.30 0.63
C LEU A 186 32.83 1.56 0.95
N ASP A 187 32.33 2.25 -0.09
CA ASP A 187 31.47 3.41 0.05
C ASP A 187 29.99 2.99 0.11
N SER A 188 29.30 3.40 1.17
CA SER A 188 27.88 3.13 1.37
C SER A 188 26.99 3.67 0.25
N ASP A 189 27.37 4.76 -0.43
CA ASP A 189 26.58 5.31 -1.53
C ASP A 189 26.68 4.45 -2.79
N ASN A 190 27.85 3.85 -3.04
CA ASN A 190 28.04 2.87 -4.10
C ASN A 190 27.33 1.55 -3.78
N VAL A 191 27.36 1.09 -2.52
CA VAL A 191 26.57 -0.08 -2.10
C VAL A 191 25.06 0.18 -2.31
N ARG A 192 24.59 1.41 -2.06
CA ARG A 192 23.21 1.82 -2.38
C ARG A 192 22.95 1.81 -3.89
N LYS A 193 23.90 2.31 -4.69
CA LYS A 193 23.84 2.32 -6.16
C LYS A 193 23.73 0.91 -6.74
N TYR A 194 24.46 -0.06 -6.19
CA TYR A 194 24.49 -1.45 -6.65
C TYR A 194 23.45 -2.35 -5.97
N PHE A 195 22.58 -1.79 -5.13
CA PHE A 195 21.76 -2.55 -4.20
C PHE A 195 20.89 -3.62 -4.85
N SER A 196 20.25 -3.32 -5.99
CA SER A 196 19.43 -4.29 -6.72
C SER A 196 20.23 -5.52 -7.15
N TYR A 197 21.43 -5.32 -7.69
CA TYR A 197 22.31 -6.39 -8.13
C TYR A 197 22.90 -7.17 -6.94
N LEU A 198 23.18 -6.47 -5.84
CA LEU A 198 23.63 -7.09 -4.59
C LEU A 198 22.58 -8.08 -4.07
N LEU A 199 21.28 -7.75 -4.13
CA LEU A 199 20.21 -8.67 -3.76
C LEU A 199 20.18 -9.92 -4.66
N GLU A 200 20.38 -9.75 -5.97
CA GLU A 200 20.41 -10.87 -6.94
C GLU A 200 21.56 -11.85 -6.66
N VAL A 201 22.69 -11.37 -6.13
CA VAL A 201 23.84 -12.20 -5.75
C VAL A 201 23.80 -12.67 -4.29
N GLY A 202 22.69 -12.47 -3.59
CA GLY A 202 22.45 -13.00 -2.25
C GLY A 202 22.89 -12.10 -1.09
N TYR A 203 23.06 -10.79 -1.31
CA TYR A 203 23.25 -9.85 -0.21
C TYR A 203 22.00 -9.76 0.66
N ALA A 204 22.16 -10.02 1.96
CA ALA A 204 21.10 -9.84 2.95
C ALA A 204 21.35 -8.54 3.73
N PRO A 205 20.58 -7.47 3.49
CA PRO A 205 20.75 -6.22 4.20
C PRO A 205 20.46 -6.38 5.69
N LYS A 206 21.29 -5.75 6.52
CA LYS A 206 20.99 -5.56 7.94
C LYS A 206 20.27 -4.24 8.10
N TYR A 207 19.24 -4.21 8.93
CA TYR A 207 18.41 -3.05 9.14
C TYR A 207 18.79 -2.38 10.46
N LYS A 208 19.02 -1.05 10.46
CA LYS A 208 19.13 -0.29 11.72
C LYS A 208 17.76 -0.32 12.40
N LYS A 209 17.68 -0.94 13.58
CA LYS A 209 16.50 -0.88 14.45
C LYS A 209 16.20 0.57 14.86
#